data_AF-A0A1B7VFI1-F1
#
_entry.id   AF-A0A1B7VFI1-F1
#
_cell.length_a   1.000
_cell.length_b   1.000
_cell.length_c   1.000
_cell.angle_alpha   90.00
_cell.angle_beta   90.00
_cell.angle_gamma   90.00
#
_symmetry.space_group_name_H-M   'P 1'
#
loop_
_entity.id
_entity.type
_entity.pdbx_description
1 polymer ?
#
loop_
_entity_poly.entity_id
_entity_poly.type
_entity_poly.pdbx_seq_one_letter_code
_entity_poly.pdbx_strand_id
1 'polypeptide(L)'
;PNIEISELNILVDKGIFRWTDNRKYEFVNSKNMTGINDIYRIILPTADIFPTLTATGGKDYIATVSIHGSNPEEYKQLFLEKIYHSKKYIPITAKHACKLQGFPANFIYHQKDDTAKKHFGNAVP
;
A
#
# COMPACT_ATOMS: atom_id res chain seq x y z
N PRO A 1 -13.73 -12.94 -27.79
CA PRO A 1 -12.25 -12.96 -27.95
C PRO A 1 -11.71 -14.36 -27.61
N ASN A 2 -11.02 -15.02 -28.54
CA ASN A 2 -10.37 -16.31 -28.30
C ASN A 2 -8.94 -16.01 -27.84
N ILE A 3 -8.66 -16.21 -26.55
CA ILE A 3 -7.31 -16.13 -25.99
C ILE A 3 -6.69 -17.53 -26.06
N GLU A 4 -5.45 -17.61 -26.54
CA GLU A 4 -4.68 -18.85 -26.60
C GLU A 4 -3.99 -19.14 -25.26
N ILE A 5 -3.80 -20.43 -24.95
CA ILE A 5 -3.12 -20.85 -23.70
C ILE A 5 -1.67 -20.35 -23.67
N SER A 6 -1.01 -20.26 -24.82
CA SER A 6 0.34 -19.72 -24.96
C SER A 6 0.42 -18.26 -24.51
N GLU A 7 -0.59 -17.45 -24.83
CA GLU A 7 -0.67 -16.04 -24.40
C GLU A 7 -0.86 -15.94 -22.89
N LEU A 8 -1.67 -16.82 -22.30
CA LEU A 8 -1.87 -16.88 -20.84
C LEU A 8 -0.58 -17.29 -20.11
N ASN A 9 0.19 -18.23 -20.66
CA ASN A 9 1.46 -18.66 -20.09
C ASN A 9 2.50 -17.54 -20.11
N ILE A 10 2.57 -16.74 -21.19
CA ILE A 10 3.44 -15.54 -21.24
C ILE A 10 3.09 -14.57 -20.09
N LEU A 11 1.81 -14.44 -19.77
CA LEU A 11 1.36 -13.57 -18.67
C LEU A 11 1.65 -14.17 -17.28
N VAL A 12 1.75 -15.49 -17.16
CA VAL A 12 2.26 -16.16 -15.95
C VAL A 12 3.76 -15.89 -15.78
N ASP A 13 4.55 -16.04 -16.84
CA ASP A 13 6.00 -15.78 -16.80
C ASP A 13 6.31 -14.32 -16.45
N LYS A 14 5.46 -13.40 -16.91
CA LYS A 14 5.53 -11.97 -16.56
C LYS A 14 5.07 -11.65 -15.13
N GLY A 15 4.58 -12.63 -14.37
CA GLY A 15 4.06 -12.42 -13.02
C GLY A 15 2.75 -11.62 -12.97
N ILE A 16 2.00 -11.55 -14.07
CA ILE A 16 0.70 -10.87 -14.15
C ILE A 16 -0.42 -11.82 -13.74
N PHE A 17 -0.33 -13.07 -14.22
CA PHE A 17 -1.18 -14.17 -13.80
C PHE A 17 -0.44 -15.15 -12.88
N ARG A 18 -1.21 -15.85 -12.07
CA ARG A 18 -0.77 -17.04 -11.33
C ARG A 18 -1.67 -18.21 -11.67
N TRP A 19 -1.09 -19.40 -11.67
CA TRP A 19 -1.85 -20.65 -11.72
C TRP A 19 -2.37 -20.99 -10.32
N THR A 20 -3.65 -21.33 -10.21
CA THR A 20 -4.28 -21.69 -8.94
C THR A 20 -4.50 -23.19 -8.82
N ASP A 21 -4.64 -23.68 -7.59
CA ASP A 21 -4.93 -25.08 -7.28
C ASP A 21 -6.22 -25.58 -7.96
N ASN A 22 -7.16 -24.66 -8.22
CA ASN A 22 -8.41 -24.92 -8.93
C ASN A 22 -8.26 -24.95 -10.46
N ARG A 23 -7.03 -25.03 -10.98
CA ARG A 23 -6.70 -25.04 -12.42
C ARG A 23 -7.24 -23.83 -13.18
N LYS A 24 -7.13 -22.63 -12.58
CA LYS A 24 -7.53 -21.36 -13.18
C LYS A 24 -6.37 -20.37 -13.18
N TYR A 25 -6.31 -19.52 -14.21
CA TYR A 25 -5.47 -18.33 -14.20
C TYR A 25 -6.16 -17.23 -13.39
N GLU A 26 -5.45 -16.65 -12.43
CA GLU A 26 -5.90 -15.48 -11.67
C GLU A 26 -4.90 -14.34 -11.78
N PHE A 27 -5.38 -13.09 -11.81
CA PHE A 27 -4.48 -11.95 -11.66
C PHE A 27 -3.79 -11.98 -10.30
N VAL A 28 -2.48 -11.77 -10.29
CA VAL A 28 -1.66 -11.73 -9.07
C VAL A 28 -2.18 -10.65 -8.12
N ASN A 29 -2.60 -9.50 -8.65
CA ASN A 29 -3.16 -8.36 -7.89
C ASN A 29 -4.70 -8.26 -8.03
N SER A 30 -5.40 -9.40 -8.03
CA SER A 30 -6.86 -9.47 -8.23
C SER A 30 -7.71 -8.91 -7.08
N LYS A 31 -7.16 -8.77 -5.87
CA LYS A 31 -7.90 -8.27 -4.71
C LYS A 31 -7.64 -6.77 -4.51
N ASN A 32 -8.71 -6.01 -4.34
CA ASN A 32 -8.72 -4.54 -4.19
C ASN A 32 -7.82 -3.98 -3.06
N MET A 33 -7.29 -4.80 -2.16
CA MET A 33 -6.38 -4.40 -1.06
C MET A 33 -5.01 -5.09 -1.09
N THR A 34 -4.65 -5.80 -2.17
CA THR A 34 -3.35 -6.48 -2.29
C THR A 34 -2.24 -5.59 -2.84
N GLY A 35 -2.62 -4.52 -3.56
CA GLY A 35 -1.69 -3.54 -4.11
C GLY A 35 -0.63 -4.18 -5.03
N ILE A 36 0.60 -3.64 -5.02
CA ILE A 36 1.73 -4.21 -5.77
C ILE A 36 2.72 -4.80 -4.77
N ASN A 37 3.02 -6.10 -4.89
CA ASN A 37 3.99 -6.78 -4.02
C ASN A 37 3.68 -6.59 -2.54
N ASP A 38 2.43 -6.85 -2.13
CA ASP A 38 1.97 -6.68 -0.74
C ASP A 38 2.03 -5.24 -0.22
N ILE A 39 2.09 -4.23 -1.09
CA ILE A 39 2.04 -2.83 -0.72
C ILE A 39 0.76 -2.23 -1.27
N TYR A 40 -0.20 -1.93 -0.40
CA TYR A 40 -1.45 -1.33 -0.81
C TYR A 40 -1.25 0.11 -1.28
N ARG A 41 -0.55 0.92 -0.47
CA ARG A 41 -0.21 2.31 -0.79
C ARG A 41 0.99 2.78 0.02
N ILE A 42 1.71 3.74 -0.55
CA ILE A 42 2.77 4.51 0.10
C ILE A 42 2.31 5.97 0.12
N ILE A 43 2.12 6.53 1.31
CA ILE A 43 1.66 7.90 1.49
C ILE A 43 2.88 8.83 1.54
N LEU A 44 2.84 9.89 0.75
CA LEU A 44 3.96 10.81 0.58
C LEU A 44 3.94 11.92 1.64
N PRO A 45 5.10 12.41 2.10
CA PRO A 45 5.16 13.53 3.04
C PRO A 45 4.46 14.80 2.55
N THR A 46 4.37 14.97 1.23
CA THR A 46 3.71 16.09 0.57
C THR A 46 2.23 15.83 0.27
N ALA A 47 1.64 14.74 0.75
CA ALA A 47 0.25 14.42 0.49
C ALA A 47 -0.67 15.32 1.33
N ASP A 48 -1.55 16.08 0.67
CA ASP A 48 -2.54 16.93 1.33
C ASP A 48 -3.74 16.14 1.88
N ILE A 49 -3.96 14.93 1.35
CA ILE A 49 -5.09 14.08 1.73
C ILE A 49 -4.55 12.77 2.26
N PHE A 50 -4.98 12.41 3.46
CA PHE A 50 -4.76 11.10 4.04
C PHE A 50 -6.06 10.29 4.03
N PRO A 51 -6.06 9.08 3.46
CA PRO A 51 -7.22 8.21 3.54
C PRO A 51 -7.39 7.69 4.96
N THR A 52 -8.63 7.45 5.37
CA THR A 52 -8.94 6.82 6.65
C THR A 52 -8.26 5.45 6.74
N LEU A 53 -7.57 5.21 7.86
CA LEU A 53 -7.00 3.91 8.17
C LEU A 53 -8.12 3.01 8.67
N THR A 54 -8.29 1.82 8.08
CA THR A 54 -9.32 0.85 8.50
C THR A 54 -8.70 -0.24 9.39
N ALA A 55 -9.50 -0.82 10.28
CA ALA A 55 -9.02 -1.85 11.21
C ALA A 55 -8.60 -3.16 10.52
N THR A 56 -9.18 -3.48 9.37
CA THR A 56 -8.76 -4.59 8.48
C THR A 56 -7.67 -4.16 7.49
N GLY A 57 -7.01 -3.03 7.77
CA GLY A 57 -6.27 -2.18 6.83
C GLY A 57 -5.38 -2.89 5.84
N GLY A 58 -5.31 -2.30 4.64
CA GLY A 58 -4.27 -2.62 3.67
C GLY A 58 -2.87 -2.38 4.25
N LYS A 59 -1.87 -3.01 3.64
CA LYS A 59 -0.46 -2.84 4.01
C LYS A 59 -0.01 -1.43 3.57
N ASP A 60 -0.32 -0.46 4.43
CA ASP A 60 -0.06 0.97 4.22
C ASP A 60 1.32 1.36 4.75
N TYR A 61 1.99 2.20 3.98
CA TYR A 61 3.32 2.70 4.27
C TYR A 61 3.37 4.22 4.16
N ILE A 62 4.38 4.84 4.77
CA ILE A 62 4.70 6.26 4.63
C ILE A 62 6.11 6.37 4.05
N ALA A 63 6.28 7.20 3.01
CA ALA A 63 7.60 7.47 2.46
C ALA A 63 8.45 8.30 3.43
N THR A 64 9.74 7.97 3.53
CA THR A 64 10.68 8.63 4.45
C THR A 64 11.46 9.78 3.82
N VAL A 65 11.26 10.00 2.52
CA VAL A 65 11.87 11.08 1.75
C VAL A 65 10.79 11.78 0.93
N SER A 66 10.97 13.08 0.73
CA SER A 66 10.11 13.87 -0.16
C SER A 66 10.67 13.86 -1.58
N ILE A 67 9.78 13.88 -2.56
CA ILE A 67 10.10 14.03 -3.98
C ILE A 67 9.32 15.21 -4.54
N HIS A 68 9.88 15.87 -5.55
CA HIS A 68 9.25 16.95 -6.28
C HIS A 68 9.47 16.70 -7.76
N GLY A 69 8.39 16.68 -8.54
CA GLY A 69 8.44 16.55 -9.99
C GLY A 69 7.66 17.70 -10.62
N SER A 70 8.13 18.18 -11.76
CA SER A 70 7.52 19.31 -12.46
C SER A 70 6.31 18.90 -13.30
N ASN A 71 6.18 17.60 -13.58
CA ASN A 71 5.07 17.00 -14.32
C ASN A 71 4.79 15.57 -13.83
N PRO A 72 3.63 14.98 -14.18
CA PRO A 72 3.23 13.66 -13.68
C PRO A 72 4.20 12.52 -14.04
N GLU A 73 4.81 12.54 -15.23
CA GLU A 73 5.72 11.46 -15.65
C GLU A 73 7.03 11.53 -14.88
N GLU A 74 7.62 12.73 -14.75
CA GLU A 74 8.79 12.94 -13.90
C GLU A 74 8.52 12.53 -12.45
N TYR A 75 7.36 12.92 -11.90
CA TYR A 75 6.96 12.58 -10.54
C TYR A 75 6.89 11.05 -10.35
N LYS A 76 6.31 10.34 -11.32
CA LYS A 76 6.21 8.89 -11.32
C LYS A 76 7.60 8.23 -11.35
N GLN A 77 8.49 8.69 -12.23
CA GLN A 77 9.85 8.15 -12.31
C GLN A 77 10.62 8.38 -10.99
N LEU A 78 10.54 9.59 -10.44
CA LEU A 78 11.14 9.92 -9.13
C LEU A 78 10.58 9.07 -8.00
N PHE A 79 9.27 8.81 -7.98
CA PHE A 79 8.65 7.91 -7.03
C PHE A 79 9.22 6.49 -7.13
N LEU A 80 9.30 5.94 -8.34
CA LEU A 80 9.81 4.59 -8.54
C LEU A 80 11.27 4.47 -8.10
N GLU A 81 12.13 5.40 -8.51
CA GLU A 81 13.57 5.36 -8.21
C GLU A 81 13.89 5.69 -6.74
N LYS A 82 13.37 6.82 -6.25
CA LYS A 82 13.77 7.40 -4.96
C LYS A 82 12.96 6.88 -3.78
N ILE A 83 11.82 6.24 -4.02
CA ILE A 83 10.94 5.71 -2.96
C ILE A 83 10.76 4.21 -3.10
N TYR A 84 10.18 3.73 -4.20
CA TYR A 84 9.75 2.33 -4.31
C TYR A 84 10.93 1.35 -4.41
N HIS A 85 11.78 1.48 -5.43
CA HIS A 85 12.88 0.56 -5.67
C HIS A 85 13.98 0.67 -4.61
N SER A 86 14.25 1.88 -4.12
CA SER A 86 15.20 2.14 -3.03
C SER A 86 14.64 1.87 -1.62
N LYS A 87 13.38 1.41 -1.53
CA LYS A 87 12.70 1.05 -0.28
C LYS A 87 12.71 2.15 0.77
N LYS A 88 12.53 3.41 0.36
CA LYS A 88 12.48 4.58 1.26
C LYS A 88 11.07 4.83 1.80
N TYR A 89 10.52 3.81 2.45
CA TYR A 89 9.20 3.84 3.07
C TYR A 89 9.16 2.88 4.26
N ILE A 90 8.31 3.19 5.24
CA ILE A 90 8.13 2.40 6.47
C ILE A 90 6.66 2.11 6.71
N PRO A 91 6.32 0.97 7.35
CA PRO A 91 4.93 0.66 7.64
C PRO A 91 4.32 1.71 8.58
N ILE A 92 3.02 1.96 8.42
CA ILE A 92 2.28 2.79 9.37
C ILE A 92 2.28 2.12 10.75
N THR A 93 2.77 2.84 11.75
CA THR A 93 2.79 2.43 13.17
C THR A 93 1.54 2.93 13.87
N ALA A 94 1.27 2.45 15.09
CA ALA A 94 0.23 2.98 15.96
C ALA A 94 0.42 4.47 16.25
N LYS A 95 1.67 4.95 16.37
CA LYS A 95 1.96 6.37 16.55
C LYS A 95 1.56 7.19 15.32
N HIS A 96 1.85 6.69 14.12
CA HIS A 96 1.40 7.32 12.88
C HIS A 96 -0.13 7.31 12.81
N ALA A 97 -0.78 6.17 13.06
CA ALA A 97 -2.23 6.04 13.02
C ALA A 97 -2.95 6.96 14.02
N CYS A 98 -2.45 7.05 15.24
CA CYS A 98 -2.92 7.97 16.29
C CYS A 98 -2.94 9.41 15.76
N LYS A 99 -1.80 9.89 15.25
CA LYS A 99 -1.67 11.24 14.68
C LYS A 99 -2.58 11.45 13.47
N LEU A 100 -2.65 10.47 12.57
CA LEU A 100 -3.42 10.55 11.33
C LEU A 100 -4.94 10.57 11.56
N GLN A 101 -5.41 9.90 12.61
CA GLN A 101 -6.81 9.93 13.03
C GLN A 101 -7.14 11.13 13.93
N GLY A 102 -6.24 12.10 14.07
CA GLY A 102 -6.51 13.34 14.83
C GLY A 102 -6.44 13.21 16.35
N PHE A 103 -5.96 12.10 16.90
CA PHE A 103 -5.83 11.96 18.34
C PHE A 103 -4.73 12.88 18.91
N PRO A 104 -4.88 13.36 20.16
CA PRO A 104 -3.86 14.16 20.83
C PRO A 104 -2.50 13.45 20.93
N ALA A 105 -1.41 14.22 20.91
CA ALA A 105 -0.04 13.66 20.98
C ALA A 105 0.25 12.89 22.28
N ASN A 106 -0.49 13.20 23.35
CA ASN A 106 -0.41 12.53 24.66
C ASN A 106 -1.50 11.45 24.85
N PHE A 107 -2.22 11.06 23.79
CA PHE A 107 -3.22 10.00 23.87
C PHE A 107 -2.55 8.66 24.23
N ILE A 108 -3.08 8.00 25.27
CA ILE A 108 -2.57 6.71 25.74
C ILE A 108 -3.28 5.61 24.96
N TYR A 109 -2.51 4.78 24.27
CA TYR A 109 -3.00 3.63 23.53
C TYR A 109 -2.24 2.36 23.91
N HIS A 110 -2.76 1.23 23.46
CA HIS A 110 -2.22 -0.08 23.78
C HIS A 110 -0.75 -0.20 23.31
N GLN A 111 0.12 -0.80 24.13
CA GLN A 111 1.57 -0.90 23.84
C GLN A 111 1.86 -1.74 22.59
N LYS A 112 1.04 -2.77 22.34
CA LYS A 112 1.12 -3.57 21.10
C LYS A 112 0.59 -2.79 19.90
N ASP A 113 1.46 -2.59 18.91
CA ASP A 113 1.19 -1.81 17.69
C ASP A 113 -0.06 -2.30 16.93
N ASP A 114 -0.17 -3.62 16.68
CA ASP A 114 -1.31 -4.20 15.97
C ASP A 114 -2.65 -3.94 16.65
N THR A 115 -2.69 -4.07 17.98
CA THR A 115 -3.90 -3.83 18.77
C THR A 115 -4.29 -2.37 18.72
N ALA A 116 -3.32 -1.47 18.92
CA ALA A 116 -3.56 -0.03 18.86
C ALA A 116 -4.02 0.42 17.46
N LYS A 117 -3.37 -0.06 16.39
CA LYS A 117 -3.79 0.20 15.01
C LYS A 117 -5.21 -0.28 14.74
N LYS A 118 -5.61 -1.45 15.25
CA LYS A 118 -6.99 -1.94 15.13
C LYS A 118 -7.98 -1.01 15.83
N HIS A 119 -7.64 -0.49 17.00
CA HIS A 119 -8.49 0.48 17.70
C HIS A 119 -8.61 1.79 16.92
N PHE A 120 -7.50 2.36 16.46
CA PHE A 120 -7.49 3.57 15.64
C PHE A 120 -8.23 3.40 14.31
N GLY A 121 -8.18 2.21 13.72
CA GLY A 121 -8.90 1.92 12.48
C GLY A 121 -10.41 1.75 12.64
N ASN A 122 -10.90 1.61 13.87
CA ASN A 122 -12.33 1.55 14.22
C ASN A 122 -12.83 2.84 14.87
N ALA A 123 -11.93 3.79 15.15
CA ALA A 123 -12.31 5.06 15.74
C ALA A 123 -13.00 5.95 14.70
N VAL A 124 -14.01 6.71 15.13
CA VAL A 124 -14.56 7.79 14.35
C VAL A 124 -13.62 9.00 14.52
N PRO A 125 -13.12 9.60 13.42
CA PRO A 125 -12.33 10.84 13.49
C PRO A 125 -13.11 12.01 14.07
#